data_AF-A0A2S7D9C9-F1
#
_entry.id   AF-A0A2S7D9C9-F1
#
_cell.length_a   1.000
_cell.length_b   1.000
_cell.length_c   1.000
_cell.angle_alpha   90.00
_cell.angle_beta   90.00
_cell.angle_gamma   90.00
#
_symmetry.space_group_name_H-M   'P 1'
#
loop_
_entity.id
_entity.type
_entity.pdbx_description
1 polymer ?
#
loop_
_entity_poly.entity_id
_entity_poly.type
_entity_poly.pdbx_seq_one_letter_code
_entity_poly.pdbx_strand_id
1 'polypeptide(L)'
;MNDFFTNIANYEFFRLINNYLRDEIAIFQWELLQRTTAWVGMVALTVLTLWIFIQGYRIVTGQSREAAMGLVVTALRAALIIGLATSMAKGSPQLYWTLTDGISSAITKTVTGDSDSPYEAIDKNLMLMQAALTGLDQIKTGGDEESKDAKDRARWFTGIGMAGPGVVAGSMLLLNKLAMALVVGFGPLFILCLLFQATKSLFSKWLLYGLGTMFSLSVLTFTVSLATKVVGAVGVAFLAKWA
;
A
#
# COMPACT_ATOMS: atom_id res chain seq x y z
N MET A 1 -20.16 23.41 -22.31
CA MET A 1 -18.94 22.81 -22.91
C MET A 1 -17.71 23.11 -22.07
N ASN A 2 -17.47 24.35 -21.60
CA ASN A 2 -16.33 24.66 -20.72
C ASN A 2 -16.33 23.88 -19.39
N ASP A 3 -17.46 23.74 -18.68
CA ASP A 3 -17.50 23.00 -17.40
C ASP A 3 -17.23 21.49 -17.52
N PHE A 4 -17.47 20.91 -18.70
CA PHE A 4 -17.15 19.51 -18.98
C PHE A 4 -15.65 19.28 -19.07
N PHE A 5 -14.93 20.19 -19.74
CA PHE A 5 -13.46 20.14 -19.82
C PHE A 5 -12.79 20.47 -18.48
N THR A 6 -13.34 21.39 -17.69
CA THR A 6 -12.81 21.69 -16.34
C THR A 6 -12.99 20.51 -15.38
N ASN A 7 -14.11 19.76 -15.47
CA ASN A 7 -14.33 18.57 -14.65
C ASN A 7 -13.50 17.35 -15.10
N ILE A 8 -13.32 17.15 -16.41
CA ILE A 8 -12.40 16.13 -16.93
C ILE A 8 -10.95 16.46 -16.55
N ALA A 9 -10.59 17.75 -16.52
CA ALA A 9 -9.29 18.19 -16.02
C ALA A 9 -9.11 17.83 -14.53
N ASN A 10 -10.16 17.97 -13.70
CA ASN A 10 -10.14 17.55 -12.29
C ASN A 10 -10.02 16.02 -12.12
N TYR A 11 -10.60 15.24 -13.02
CA TYR A 11 -10.45 13.78 -13.07
C TYR A 11 -9.02 13.34 -13.41
N GLU A 12 -8.47 13.87 -14.50
CA GLU A 12 -7.08 13.59 -14.87
C GLU A 12 -6.13 14.07 -13.77
N PHE A 13 -6.43 15.19 -13.12
CA PHE A 13 -5.68 15.69 -11.98
C PHE A 13 -5.70 14.72 -10.78
N PHE A 14 -6.85 14.14 -10.42
CA PHE A 14 -6.93 13.18 -9.31
C PHE A 14 -6.17 11.88 -9.63
N ARG A 15 -6.30 11.37 -10.86
CA ARG A 15 -5.56 10.20 -11.32
C ARG A 15 -4.04 10.45 -11.31
N LEU A 16 -3.62 11.62 -11.79
CA LEU A 16 -2.22 12.05 -11.78
C LEU A 16 -1.67 12.15 -10.36
N ILE A 17 -2.39 12.78 -9.43
CA ILE A 17 -1.97 12.86 -8.02
C ILE A 17 -1.83 11.48 -7.41
N ASN A 18 -2.81 10.61 -7.61
CA ASN A 18 -2.80 9.28 -7.00
C ASN A 18 -1.66 8.41 -7.55
N ASN A 19 -1.41 8.48 -8.86
CA ASN A 19 -0.27 7.80 -9.47
C ASN A 19 1.06 8.37 -8.95
N TYR A 20 1.20 9.70 -8.92
CA TYR A 20 2.37 10.38 -8.38
C TYR A 20 2.64 9.97 -6.91
N LEU A 21 1.61 9.98 -6.06
CA LEU A 21 1.76 9.58 -4.65
C LEU A 21 2.18 8.12 -4.50
N ARG A 22 1.70 7.22 -5.36
CA ARG A 22 2.13 5.81 -5.31
C ARG A 22 3.57 5.62 -5.74
N ASP A 23 3.96 6.29 -6.81
CA ASP A 23 5.33 6.24 -7.30
C ASP A 23 6.27 6.84 -6.25
N GLU A 24 5.89 7.95 -5.63
CA GLU A 24 6.63 8.57 -4.53
C GLU A 24 6.73 7.63 -3.32
N ILE A 25 5.66 6.91 -2.95
CA ILE A 25 5.69 5.90 -1.87
C ILE A 25 6.65 4.75 -2.24
N ALA A 26 6.67 4.31 -3.49
CA ALA A 26 7.57 3.25 -3.95
C ALA A 26 9.04 3.71 -3.94
N ILE A 27 9.32 4.95 -4.37
CA ILE A 27 10.65 5.55 -4.30
C ILE A 27 11.08 5.70 -2.84
N PHE A 28 10.21 6.22 -1.98
CA PHE A 28 10.45 6.33 -0.54
C PHE A 28 10.75 4.98 0.11
N GLN A 29 10.00 3.92 -0.25
CA GLN A 29 10.24 2.55 0.22
C GLN A 29 11.64 2.07 -0.16
N TRP A 30 12.04 2.30 -1.41
CA TRP A 30 13.35 1.93 -1.92
C TRP A 30 14.48 2.69 -1.22
N GLU A 31 14.36 3.99 -1.07
CA GLU A 31 15.33 4.82 -0.36
C GLU A 31 15.47 4.42 1.10
N LEU A 32 14.34 4.22 1.80
CA LEU A 32 14.34 3.74 3.17
C LEU A 32 15.06 2.42 3.28
N LEU A 33 14.79 1.48 2.37
CA LEU A 33 15.43 0.18 2.37
C LEU A 33 16.94 0.31 2.18
N GLN A 34 17.40 1.09 1.21
CA GLN A 34 18.84 1.27 0.96
C GLN A 34 19.54 1.90 2.17
N ARG A 35 18.98 2.99 2.71
CA ARG A 35 19.55 3.69 3.87
C ARG A 35 19.56 2.80 5.12
N THR A 36 18.46 2.10 5.38
CA THR A 36 18.34 1.18 6.52
C THR A 36 19.29 0.01 6.38
N THR A 37 19.37 -0.61 5.20
CA THR A 37 20.27 -1.75 4.96
C THR A 37 21.74 -1.33 5.10
N ALA A 38 22.13 -0.15 4.61
CA ALA A 38 23.48 0.35 4.75
C ALA A 38 23.86 0.59 6.22
N TRP A 39 23.01 1.30 6.97
CA TRP A 39 23.25 1.59 8.39
C TRP A 39 23.24 0.34 9.24
N VAL A 40 22.20 -0.49 9.11
CA VAL A 40 22.09 -1.72 9.90
C VAL A 40 23.15 -2.73 9.50
N GLY A 41 23.55 -2.78 8.23
CA GLY A 41 24.68 -3.58 7.78
C GLY A 41 25.98 -3.19 8.49
N MET A 42 26.27 -1.88 8.60
CA MET A 42 27.45 -1.39 9.32
C MET A 42 27.42 -1.75 10.82
N VAL A 43 26.28 -1.58 11.48
CA VAL A 43 26.10 -1.92 12.91
C VAL A 43 26.18 -3.44 13.12
N ALA A 44 25.54 -4.23 12.26
CA ALA A 44 25.55 -5.68 12.37
C ALA A 44 26.97 -6.25 12.17
N LEU A 45 27.73 -5.72 11.21
CA LEU A 45 29.12 -6.12 10.98
C LEU A 45 30.00 -5.81 12.19
N THR A 46 29.93 -4.58 12.72
CA THR A 46 30.74 -4.20 13.89
C THR A 46 30.42 -5.05 15.13
N VAL A 47 29.14 -5.29 15.42
CA VAL A 47 28.75 -6.16 16.54
C VAL A 47 29.18 -7.61 16.31
N LEU A 48 29.06 -8.13 15.09
CA LEU A 48 29.50 -9.48 14.74
C LEU A 48 31.03 -9.62 14.86
N THR A 49 31.80 -8.62 14.43
CA THR A 49 33.25 -8.60 14.61
C THR A 49 33.64 -8.63 16.09
N LEU A 50 33.01 -7.80 16.92
CA LEU A 50 33.24 -7.80 18.37
C LEU A 50 32.87 -9.15 19.00
N TRP A 51 31.76 -9.75 18.58
CA TRP A 51 31.32 -11.07 19.07
C TRP A 51 32.32 -12.17 18.73
N ILE A 52 32.82 -12.20 17.48
CA ILE A 52 33.86 -13.16 17.06
C ILE A 52 35.14 -12.95 17.87
N PHE A 53 35.54 -11.71 18.13
CA PHE A 53 36.75 -11.39 18.90
C PHE A 53 36.65 -11.91 20.35
N ILE A 54 35.52 -11.68 21.01
CA ILE A 54 35.26 -12.17 22.38
C ILE A 54 35.27 -13.71 22.42
N GLN A 55 34.66 -14.36 21.42
CA GLN A 55 34.68 -15.82 21.33
C GLN A 55 36.09 -16.36 21.08
N GLY A 56 36.87 -15.72 20.20
CA GLY A 56 38.26 -16.07 19.96
C GLY A 56 39.11 -16.01 21.24
N TYR A 57 38.93 -14.95 22.04
CA TYR A 57 39.61 -14.80 23.33
C TYR A 57 39.25 -15.93 24.32
N ARG A 58 37.96 -16.34 24.38
CA ARG A 58 37.50 -17.45 25.24
C ARG A 58 38.05 -18.82 24.84
N ILE A 59 38.26 -19.06 23.54
CA ILE A 59 38.90 -20.30 23.05
C ILE A 59 40.37 -20.33 23.46
N VAL A 60 41.11 -19.23 23.21
CA VAL A 60 42.56 -19.15 23.47
C VAL A 60 42.88 -19.28 24.96
N THR A 61 42.02 -18.75 25.84
CA THR A 61 42.18 -18.85 27.29
C THR A 61 41.78 -20.22 27.87
N GLY A 62 41.37 -21.18 27.03
CA GLY A 62 41.05 -22.55 27.47
C GLY A 62 39.82 -22.68 28.36
N GLN A 63 39.06 -21.59 28.56
CA GLN A 63 37.84 -21.58 29.37
C GLN A 63 36.63 -22.20 28.65
N SER A 64 36.74 -22.43 27.34
CA SER A 64 35.70 -23.00 26.50
C SER A 64 36.04 -24.43 26.08
N ARG A 65 35.38 -25.41 26.71
CA ARG A 65 35.25 -26.78 26.17
C ARG A 65 34.10 -26.91 25.16
N GLU A 66 33.36 -25.83 24.89
CA GLU A 66 32.43 -25.78 23.76
C GLU A 66 33.26 -25.78 22.47
N ALA A 67 33.19 -26.93 21.80
CA ALA A 67 33.97 -27.28 20.63
C ALA A 67 33.80 -26.23 19.52
N ALA A 68 34.84 -26.04 18.71
CA ALA A 68 34.81 -25.27 17.47
C ALA A 68 33.52 -25.48 16.62
N MET A 69 32.85 -26.63 16.75
CA MET A 69 31.53 -26.93 16.19
C MET A 69 30.43 -25.92 16.59
N GLY A 70 30.36 -25.44 17.83
CA GLY A 70 29.38 -24.42 18.26
C GLY A 70 29.60 -23.06 17.60
N LEU A 71 30.85 -22.71 17.34
CA LEU A 71 31.22 -21.52 16.57
C LEU A 71 30.85 -21.65 15.10
N VAL A 72 31.13 -22.81 14.49
CA VAL A 72 30.74 -23.07 13.10
C VAL A 72 29.22 -22.98 12.93
N VAL A 73 28.44 -23.57 13.84
CA VAL A 73 26.97 -23.50 13.79
C VAL A 73 26.48 -22.05 13.93
N THR A 74 27.08 -21.26 14.82
CA THR A 74 26.69 -19.87 15.03
C THR A 74 27.10 -18.97 13.85
N ALA A 75 28.28 -19.19 13.29
CA ALA A 75 28.77 -18.51 12.09
C ALA A 75 27.92 -18.86 10.85
N LEU A 76 27.57 -20.14 10.67
CA LEU A 76 26.68 -20.60 9.61
C LEU A 76 25.29 -19.95 9.74
N ARG A 77 24.73 -19.93 10.95
CA ARG A 77 23.46 -19.25 11.24
C ARG A 77 23.54 -17.76 10.89
N ALA A 78 24.60 -17.07 11.29
CA ALA A 78 24.80 -15.66 11.00
C ALA A 78 24.93 -15.41 9.49
N ALA A 79 25.70 -16.24 8.77
CA ALA A 79 25.84 -16.16 7.32
C ALA A 79 24.49 -16.37 6.60
N LEU A 80 23.68 -17.33 7.05
CA LEU A 80 22.32 -17.55 6.53
C LEU A 80 21.42 -16.34 6.76
N ILE A 81 21.44 -15.75 7.96
CA ILE A 81 20.63 -14.56 8.29
C ILE A 81 21.03 -13.36 7.44
N ILE A 82 22.33 -13.11 7.28
CA ILE A 82 22.86 -12.02 6.45
C ILE A 82 22.51 -12.26 4.98
N GLY A 83 22.62 -13.50 4.51
CA GLY A 83 22.20 -13.90 3.17
C GLY A 83 20.73 -13.61 2.92
N LEU A 84 19.85 -13.95 3.86
CA LEU A 84 18.41 -13.65 3.80
C LEU A 84 18.12 -12.14 3.85
N ALA A 85 18.83 -11.38 4.68
CA ALA A 85 18.66 -9.92 4.74
C ALA A 85 19.08 -9.26 3.41
N THR A 86 20.17 -9.73 2.81
CA THR A 86 20.70 -9.22 1.54
C THR A 86 19.81 -9.60 0.36
N SER A 87 19.29 -10.84 0.34
CA SER A 87 18.35 -11.28 -0.69
C SER A 87 17.04 -10.51 -0.61
N MET A 88 16.52 -10.28 0.60
CA MET A 88 15.36 -9.42 0.81
C MET A 88 15.64 -7.99 0.34
N ALA A 89 16.80 -7.42 0.63
CA ALA A 89 17.14 -6.08 0.19
C ALA A 89 17.09 -5.92 -1.35
N LYS A 90 17.51 -6.95 -2.10
CA LYS A 90 17.47 -6.95 -3.57
C LYS A 90 16.08 -7.28 -4.15
N GLY A 91 15.34 -8.19 -3.53
CA GLY A 91 14.02 -8.65 -3.99
C GLY A 91 12.82 -7.85 -3.46
N SER A 92 13.07 -6.93 -2.53
CA SER A 92 12.04 -6.19 -1.81
C SER A 92 11.10 -5.34 -2.69
N PRO A 93 11.56 -4.65 -3.76
CA PRO A 93 10.64 -3.90 -4.63
C PRO A 93 9.61 -4.81 -5.28
N GLN A 94 10.07 -5.93 -5.84
CA GLN A 94 9.19 -6.90 -6.47
C GLN A 94 8.20 -7.46 -5.45
N LEU A 95 8.69 -7.80 -4.25
CA LEU A 95 7.85 -8.27 -3.17
C LEU A 95 6.80 -7.20 -2.78
N TYR A 96 7.19 -5.94 -2.63
CA TYR A 96 6.28 -4.83 -2.33
C TYR A 96 5.16 -4.71 -3.37
N TRP A 97 5.49 -4.65 -4.66
CA TRP A 97 4.50 -4.57 -5.74
C TRP A 97 3.56 -5.78 -5.76
N THR A 98 4.10 -6.98 -5.53
CA THR A 98 3.30 -8.22 -5.56
C THR A 98 2.32 -8.27 -4.37
N LEU A 99 2.79 -7.91 -3.17
CA LEU A 99 1.98 -7.94 -1.94
C LEU A 99 0.99 -6.76 -1.87
N THR A 100 1.26 -5.66 -2.57
CA THR A 100 0.36 -4.50 -2.61
C THR A 100 -0.54 -4.54 -3.84
N ASP A 101 -0.04 -4.08 -4.98
CA ASP A 101 -0.82 -3.98 -6.21
C ASP A 101 -1.28 -5.33 -6.75
N GLY A 102 -0.48 -6.38 -6.66
CA GLY A 102 -0.88 -7.72 -7.12
C GLY A 102 -2.12 -8.26 -6.39
N ILE A 103 -2.08 -8.22 -5.05
CA ILE A 103 -3.20 -8.68 -4.21
C ILE A 103 -4.42 -7.78 -4.38
N SER A 104 -4.22 -6.45 -4.33
CA SER A 104 -5.32 -5.50 -4.49
C SER A 104 -6.02 -5.67 -5.84
N SER A 105 -5.24 -5.84 -6.92
CA SER A 105 -5.77 -6.04 -8.27
C SER A 105 -6.57 -7.33 -8.40
N ALA A 106 -6.06 -8.45 -7.86
CA ALA A 106 -6.75 -9.73 -7.87
C ALA A 106 -8.10 -9.66 -7.11
N ILE A 107 -8.12 -9.00 -5.96
CA ILE A 107 -9.35 -8.80 -5.17
C ILE A 107 -10.34 -7.92 -5.94
N THR A 108 -9.89 -6.79 -6.46
CA THR A 108 -10.78 -5.88 -7.20
C THR A 108 -11.35 -6.53 -8.44
N LYS A 109 -10.55 -7.25 -9.22
CA LYS A 109 -11.02 -7.98 -10.40
C LYS A 109 -12.07 -9.03 -10.03
N THR A 110 -11.89 -9.73 -8.91
CA THR A 110 -12.86 -10.70 -8.41
C THR A 110 -14.18 -10.05 -7.99
N VAL A 111 -14.13 -8.87 -7.36
CA VAL A 111 -15.33 -8.19 -6.83
C VAL A 111 -16.08 -7.42 -7.92
N THR A 112 -15.35 -6.65 -8.72
CA THR A 112 -15.90 -5.73 -9.73
C THR A 112 -16.15 -6.43 -11.06
N GLY A 113 -15.35 -7.44 -11.41
CA GLY A 113 -15.41 -8.20 -12.66
C GLY A 113 -14.68 -7.54 -13.84
N ASP A 114 -14.47 -6.23 -13.81
CA ASP A 114 -14.03 -5.43 -14.96
C ASP A 114 -12.94 -4.40 -14.63
N SER A 115 -12.66 -4.14 -13.34
CA SER A 115 -11.59 -3.22 -12.94
C SER A 115 -10.35 -4.00 -12.51
N ASP A 116 -9.20 -3.63 -13.05
CA ASP A 116 -7.93 -4.27 -12.72
C ASP A 116 -7.34 -3.74 -11.41
N SER A 117 -7.75 -2.57 -10.92
CA SER A 117 -7.32 -2.06 -9.61
C SER A 117 -8.45 -1.34 -8.84
N PRO A 118 -8.39 -1.27 -7.51
CA PRO A 118 -9.42 -0.58 -6.73
C PRO A 118 -9.52 0.91 -7.06
N TYR A 119 -8.43 1.49 -7.56
CA TYR A 119 -8.38 2.89 -7.93
C TYR A 119 -8.98 3.14 -9.31
N GLU A 120 -8.81 2.21 -10.24
CA GLU A 120 -9.53 2.24 -11.51
C GLU A 120 -11.05 2.12 -11.31
N ALA A 121 -11.47 1.29 -10.35
CA ALA A 121 -12.89 1.20 -9.97
C ALA A 121 -13.39 2.57 -9.45
N ILE A 122 -12.62 3.23 -8.57
CA ILE A 122 -12.94 4.58 -8.07
C ILE A 122 -13.03 5.58 -9.23
N ASP A 123 -12.04 5.57 -10.12
CA ASP A 123 -11.95 6.46 -11.28
C ASP A 123 -13.16 6.29 -12.21
N LYS A 124 -13.62 5.04 -12.44
CA LYS A 124 -14.83 4.75 -13.23
C LYS A 124 -16.09 5.36 -12.60
N ASN A 125 -16.23 5.29 -11.27
CA ASN A 125 -17.34 5.93 -10.56
C ASN A 125 -17.28 7.45 -10.66
N LEU A 126 -16.09 8.04 -10.54
CA LEU A 126 -15.91 9.49 -10.71
C LEU A 126 -16.25 9.95 -12.13
N MET A 127 -15.97 9.13 -13.14
CA MET A 127 -16.38 9.40 -14.52
C MET A 127 -17.91 9.31 -14.68
N LEU A 128 -18.56 8.30 -14.09
CA LEU A 128 -20.02 8.19 -14.09
C LEU A 128 -20.68 9.40 -13.41
N MET A 129 -20.10 9.88 -12.30
CA MET A 129 -20.55 11.11 -11.65
C MET A 129 -20.48 12.31 -12.59
N GLN A 130 -19.38 12.47 -13.32
CA GLN A 130 -19.22 13.59 -14.27
C GLN A 130 -20.24 13.51 -15.40
N ALA A 131 -20.49 12.32 -15.94
CA ALA A 131 -21.54 12.12 -16.92
C ALA A 131 -22.92 12.51 -16.35
N ALA A 132 -23.21 12.14 -15.10
CA ALA A 132 -24.46 12.49 -14.42
C ALA A 132 -24.61 14.00 -14.21
N LEU A 133 -23.57 14.68 -13.74
CA LEU A 133 -23.58 16.14 -13.59
C LEU A 133 -23.78 16.85 -14.94
N THR A 134 -23.13 16.37 -16.00
CA THR A 134 -23.29 16.93 -17.34
C THR A 134 -24.70 16.73 -17.87
N GLY A 135 -25.31 15.57 -17.63
CA GLY A 135 -26.71 15.31 -17.96
C GLY A 135 -27.67 16.22 -17.21
N LEU A 136 -27.48 16.37 -15.88
CA LEU A 136 -28.26 17.29 -15.05
C LEU A 136 -28.15 18.74 -15.52
N ASP A 137 -26.97 19.16 -15.97
CA ASP A 137 -26.71 20.52 -16.43
C ASP A 137 -27.47 20.87 -17.71
N GLN A 138 -27.71 19.88 -18.58
CA GLN A 138 -28.48 20.05 -19.82
C GLN A 138 -29.99 20.20 -19.60
N ILE A 139 -30.51 19.79 -18.44
CA ILE A 139 -31.93 19.95 -18.09
C ILE A 139 -32.22 21.44 -17.91
N LYS A 140 -33.07 22.01 -18.79
CA LYS A 140 -33.57 23.39 -18.70
C LYS A 140 -34.60 23.48 -17.58
N THR A 141 -34.23 24.14 -16.49
CA THR A 141 -35.16 24.55 -15.44
C THR A 141 -35.93 25.76 -15.95
N GLY A 142 -37.12 25.54 -16.53
CA GLY A 142 -37.93 26.55 -17.22
C GLY A 142 -38.48 27.71 -16.36
N GLY A 143 -37.83 28.05 -15.25
CA GLY A 143 -38.26 29.11 -14.33
C GLY A 143 -38.82 28.61 -13.00
N ASP A 144 -39.26 27.36 -12.91
CA ASP A 144 -39.87 26.79 -11.69
C ASP A 144 -38.83 26.54 -10.58
N GLU A 145 -39.10 27.06 -9.38
CA GLU A 145 -38.24 26.88 -8.20
C GLU A 145 -38.11 25.40 -7.80
N GLU A 146 -39.18 24.61 -7.93
CA GLU A 146 -39.19 23.17 -7.58
C GLU A 146 -38.22 22.35 -8.45
N SER A 147 -38.09 22.70 -9.74
CA SER A 147 -37.14 22.04 -10.65
C SER A 147 -35.68 22.44 -10.38
N LYS A 148 -35.44 23.66 -9.87
CA LYS A 148 -34.10 24.08 -9.42
C LYS A 148 -33.70 23.34 -8.15
N ASP A 149 -34.61 23.24 -7.20
CA ASP A 149 -34.41 22.52 -5.94
C ASP A 149 -34.15 21.03 -6.18
N ALA A 150 -34.88 20.39 -7.10
CA ALA A 150 -34.64 19.00 -7.49
C ALA A 150 -33.27 18.81 -8.16
N LYS A 151 -32.86 19.75 -9.01
CA LYS A 151 -31.54 19.74 -9.68
C LYS A 151 -30.39 19.94 -8.69
N ASP A 152 -30.52 20.86 -7.74
CA ASP A 152 -29.50 21.10 -6.73
C ASP A 152 -29.39 19.91 -5.76
N ARG A 153 -30.52 19.31 -5.36
CA ARG A 153 -30.53 18.08 -4.56
C ARG A 153 -29.86 16.93 -5.31
N ALA A 154 -30.14 16.77 -6.61
CA ALA A 154 -29.51 15.78 -7.48
C ALA A 154 -28.01 16.00 -7.63
N ARG A 155 -27.55 17.25 -7.77
CA ARG A 155 -26.12 17.61 -7.79
C ARG A 155 -25.45 17.27 -6.46
N TRP A 156 -26.06 17.60 -5.33
CA TRP A 156 -25.54 17.26 -4.00
C TRP A 156 -25.48 15.75 -3.77
N PHE A 157 -26.52 15.00 -4.14
CA PHE A 157 -26.53 13.54 -4.08
C PHE A 157 -25.47 12.91 -4.98
N THR A 158 -25.26 13.47 -6.17
CA THR A 158 -24.24 13.01 -7.11
C THR A 158 -22.83 13.30 -6.58
N GLY A 159 -22.58 14.52 -6.11
CA GLY A 159 -21.28 14.91 -5.57
C GLY A 159 -20.89 14.17 -4.28
N ILE A 160 -21.75 14.19 -3.27
CA ILE A 160 -21.44 13.53 -1.99
C ILE A 160 -21.55 12.00 -2.10
N GLY A 161 -22.58 11.50 -2.79
CA GLY A 161 -22.87 10.08 -2.87
C GLY A 161 -21.94 9.30 -3.79
N MET A 162 -21.50 9.89 -4.92
CA MET A 162 -20.60 9.21 -5.85
C MET A 162 -19.12 9.53 -5.62
N ALA A 163 -18.75 10.78 -5.28
CA ALA A 163 -17.34 11.13 -5.05
C ALA A 163 -16.85 10.85 -3.63
N GLY A 164 -17.72 11.00 -2.63
CA GLY A 164 -17.36 10.89 -1.21
C GLY A 164 -16.65 9.57 -0.87
N PRO A 165 -17.23 8.41 -1.22
CA PRO A 165 -16.58 7.12 -1.00
C PRO A 165 -15.23 6.97 -1.71
N GLY A 166 -15.08 7.55 -2.91
CA GLY A 166 -13.85 7.48 -3.70
C GLY A 166 -12.67 8.21 -3.05
N VAL A 167 -12.90 9.39 -2.49
CA VAL A 167 -11.85 10.18 -1.81
C VAL A 167 -11.40 9.51 -0.51
N VAL A 168 -12.35 9.04 0.31
CA VAL A 168 -12.06 8.32 1.55
C VAL A 168 -11.35 6.99 1.24
N ALA A 169 -11.84 6.25 0.25
CA ALA A 169 -11.20 5.01 -0.19
C ALA A 169 -9.78 5.25 -0.70
N GLY A 170 -9.57 6.25 -1.55
CA GLY A 170 -8.26 6.57 -2.12
C GLY A 170 -7.24 6.91 -1.04
N SER A 171 -7.61 7.79 -0.09
CA SER A 171 -6.75 8.16 1.04
C SER A 171 -6.42 6.98 1.96
N MET A 172 -7.40 6.15 2.33
CA MET A 172 -7.16 4.97 3.17
C MET A 172 -6.29 3.93 2.46
N LEU A 173 -6.49 3.71 1.17
CA LEU A 173 -5.66 2.77 0.38
C LEU A 173 -4.21 3.26 0.31
N LEU A 174 -4.00 4.56 0.10
CA LEU A 174 -2.66 5.17 0.11
C LEU A 174 -1.99 5.05 1.48
N LEU A 175 -2.71 5.33 2.57
CA LEU A 175 -2.18 5.15 3.93
C LEU A 175 -1.77 3.69 4.20
N ASN A 176 -2.58 2.73 3.77
CA ASN A 176 -2.25 1.32 3.99
C ASN A 176 -1.10 0.84 3.09
N LYS A 177 -0.99 1.36 1.86
CA LYS A 177 0.19 1.13 1.01
C LYS A 177 1.46 1.72 1.60
N LEU A 178 1.38 2.91 2.19
CA LEU A 178 2.50 3.52 2.92
C LEU A 178 2.92 2.65 4.12
N ALA A 179 1.97 2.11 4.88
CA ALA A 179 2.27 1.19 5.97
C ALA A 179 3.02 -0.06 5.46
N MET A 180 2.57 -0.64 4.34
CA MET A 180 3.26 -1.76 3.69
C MET A 180 4.65 -1.38 3.20
N ALA A 181 4.82 -0.19 2.63
CA ALA A 181 6.11 0.35 2.22
C ALA A 181 7.08 0.46 3.41
N LEU A 182 6.62 0.90 4.58
CA LEU A 182 7.42 0.94 5.80
C LEU A 182 7.80 -0.47 6.28
N VAL A 183 6.84 -1.40 6.33
CA VAL A 183 7.09 -2.79 6.74
C VAL A 183 8.16 -3.43 5.87
N VAL A 184 8.01 -3.31 4.55
CA VAL A 184 8.93 -3.91 3.58
C VAL A 184 10.27 -3.18 3.55
N GLY A 185 10.27 -1.85 3.69
CA GLY A 185 11.47 -1.00 3.75
C GLY A 185 12.35 -1.31 4.96
N PHE A 186 11.76 -1.54 6.14
CA PHE A 186 12.50 -1.95 7.33
C PHE A 186 12.79 -3.45 7.41
N GLY A 187 12.36 -4.26 6.44
CA GLY A 187 12.51 -5.71 6.46
C GLY A 187 13.93 -6.21 6.74
N PRO A 188 14.98 -5.69 6.07
CA PRO A 188 16.36 -6.09 6.33
C PRO A 188 16.80 -5.86 7.78
N LEU A 189 16.33 -4.78 8.43
CA LEU A 189 16.63 -4.50 9.83
C LEU A 189 16.10 -5.61 10.74
N PHE A 190 14.82 -5.95 10.57
CA PHE A 190 14.18 -6.96 11.41
C PHE A 190 14.70 -8.37 11.11
N ILE A 191 15.12 -8.69 9.88
CA ILE A 191 15.82 -9.95 9.59
C ILE A 191 17.16 -10.00 10.34
N LEU A 192 17.95 -8.92 10.33
CA LEU A 192 19.23 -8.88 11.04
C LEU A 192 19.07 -9.02 12.56
N CYS A 193 17.92 -8.61 13.12
CA CYS A 193 17.58 -8.89 14.52
C CYS A 193 17.52 -10.40 14.87
N LEU A 194 17.46 -11.32 13.90
CA LEU A 194 17.56 -12.76 14.17
C LEU A 194 18.96 -13.20 14.61
N LEU A 195 19.98 -12.38 14.36
CA LEU A 195 21.37 -12.65 14.69
C LEU A 195 21.57 -12.74 16.21
N PHE A 196 20.85 -11.93 16.98
CA PHE A 196 20.90 -11.95 18.44
C PHE A 196 19.63 -12.56 19.03
N GLN A 197 19.79 -13.41 20.03
CA GLN A 197 18.66 -14.06 20.71
C GLN A 197 17.72 -13.05 21.38
N ALA A 198 18.25 -11.93 21.90
CA ALA A 198 17.46 -10.88 22.53
C ALA A 198 16.49 -10.17 21.55
N THR A 199 16.89 -10.00 20.29
CA THR A 199 16.14 -9.23 19.29
C THR A 199 15.25 -10.09 18.39
N LYS A 200 15.28 -11.43 18.54
CA LYS A 200 14.43 -12.35 17.75
C LYS A 200 12.94 -12.03 17.83
N SER A 201 12.46 -11.57 18.99
CA SER A 201 11.05 -11.24 19.20
C SER A 201 10.59 -10.06 18.31
N LEU A 202 11.50 -9.14 17.96
CA LEU A 202 11.21 -8.02 17.06
C LEU A 202 10.93 -8.51 15.65
N PHE A 203 11.67 -9.51 15.15
CA PHE A 203 11.41 -10.14 13.85
C PHE A 203 10.01 -10.76 13.82
N SER A 204 9.66 -11.56 14.83
CA SER A 204 8.35 -12.22 14.89
C SER A 204 7.20 -11.20 14.92
N LYS A 205 7.34 -10.12 15.70
CA LYS A 205 6.33 -9.06 15.77
C LYS A 205 6.23 -8.28 14.46
N TRP A 206 7.36 -7.95 13.84
CA TRP A 206 7.38 -7.30 12.53
C TRP A 206 6.72 -8.16 11.46
N LEU A 207 7.01 -9.46 11.44
CA LEU A 207 6.41 -10.41 10.50
C LEU A 207 4.89 -10.49 10.68
N LEU A 208 4.42 -10.61 11.94
CA LEU A 208 2.99 -10.61 12.25
C LEU A 208 2.31 -9.29 11.87
N TYR A 209 2.96 -8.16 12.14
CA TYR A 209 2.45 -6.84 11.76
C TYR A 209 2.37 -6.71 10.23
N GLY A 210 3.41 -7.13 9.50
CA GLY A 210 3.42 -7.13 8.04
C GLY A 210 2.35 -8.01 7.42
N LEU A 211 2.12 -9.19 7.99
CA LEU A 211 1.03 -10.06 7.58
C LEU A 211 -0.34 -9.45 7.91
N GLY A 212 -0.45 -8.77 9.06
CA GLY A 212 -1.63 -8.02 9.46
C GLY A 212 -1.93 -6.84 8.53
N THR A 213 -0.93 -6.09 8.09
CA THR A 213 -1.08 -4.97 7.15
C THR A 213 -1.46 -5.45 5.75
N MET A 214 -0.96 -6.62 5.32
CA MET A 214 -1.43 -7.26 4.09
C MET A 214 -2.89 -7.68 4.19
N PHE A 215 -3.28 -8.31 5.28
CA PHE A 215 -4.68 -8.68 5.51
C PHE A 215 -5.58 -7.44 5.55
N SER A 216 -5.13 -6.38 6.24
CA SER A 216 -5.81 -5.09 6.26
C SER A 216 -5.95 -4.47 4.86
N LEU A 217 -4.91 -4.55 4.02
CA LEU A 217 -4.98 -4.09 2.63
C LEU A 217 -6.03 -4.85 1.83
N SER A 218 -6.08 -6.16 2.00
CA SER A 218 -7.02 -7.03 1.31
C SER A 218 -8.46 -6.70 1.68
N VAL A 219 -8.75 -6.58 2.98
CA VAL A 219 -10.08 -6.22 3.48
C VAL A 219 -10.48 -4.83 3.00
N LEU A 220 -9.57 -3.85 3.12
CA LEU A 220 -9.81 -2.49 2.64
C LEU A 220 -10.09 -2.47 1.13
N THR A 221 -9.28 -3.17 0.34
CA THR A 221 -9.46 -3.27 -1.11
C THR A 221 -10.80 -3.91 -1.47
N PHE A 222 -11.19 -4.97 -0.77
CA PHE A 222 -12.48 -5.61 -0.95
C PHE A 222 -13.64 -4.66 -0.66
N THR A 223 -13.62 -3.99 0.51
CA THR A 223 -14.67 -3.05 0.92
C THR A 223 -14.78 -1.88 -0.07
N VAL A 224 -13.65 -1.30 -0.48
CA VAL A 224 -13.62 -0.23 -1.48
C VAL A 224 -14.20 -0.71 -2.81
N SER A 225 -13.77 -1.87 -3.29
CA SER A 225 -14.24 -2.43 -4.56
C SER A 225 -15.75 -2.69 -4.54
N LEU A 226 -16.27 -3.21 -3.42
CA LEU A 226 -17.69 -3.49 -3.25
C LEU A 226 -18.51 -2.19 -3.14
N ALA A 227 -18.08 -1.23 -2.31
CA ALA A 227 -18.74 0.06 -2.17
C ALA A 227 -18.78 0.79 -3.52
N THR A 228 -17.67 0.78 -4.25
CA THR A 228 -17.55 1.39 -5.57
C THR A 228 -18.48 0.70 -6.57
N LYS A 229 -18.54 -0.63 -6.59
CA LYS A 229 -19.48 -1.36 -7.46
C LYS A 229 -20.95 -0.97 -7.20
N VAL A 230 -21.35 -0.86 -5.94
CA VAL A 230 -22.72 -0.46 -5.56
C VAL A 230 -23.00 0.98 -5.99
N VAL A 231 -22.09 1.91 -5.70
CA VAL A 231 -22.21 3.32 -6.07
C VAL A 231 -22.27 3.49 -7.59
N GLY A 232 -21.46 2.74 -8.34
CA GLY A 232 -21.47 2.75 -9.80
C GLY A 232 -22.80 2.25 -10.37
N ALA A 233 -23.34 1.15 -9.82
CA ALA A 233 -24.65 0.65 -10.22
C ALA A 233 -25.78 1.67 -9.95
N VAL A 234 -25.76 2.33 -8.79
CA VAL A 234 -26.71 3.41 -8.46
C VAL A 234 -26.54 4.60 -9.40
N GLY A 235 -25.30 4.98 -9.71
CA GLY A 235 -24.99 6.07 -10.64
C GLY A 235 -25.50 5.80 -12.07
N VAL A 236 -25.35 4.57 -12.57
CA VAL A 236 -25.92 4.16 -13.87
C VAL A 236 -27.45 4.17 -13.83
N ALA A 237 -28.08 3.65 -12.78
CA ALA A 237 -29.53 3.69 -12.63
C ALA A 237 -30.06 5.13 -12.54
N PHE A 238 -29.31 6.03 -11.90
CA PHE A 238 -29.63 7.45 -11.84
C PHE A 238 -29.53 8.08 -13.22
N LEU A 239 -28.44 7.84 -13.96
CA LEU A 239 -28.29 8.29 -15.34
C LEU A 239 -29.44 7.82 -16.23
N ALA A 240 -29.83 6.55 -16.16
CA ALA A 240 -30.94 6.01 -16.94
C ALA A 240 -32.30 6.63 -16.60
N LYS A 241 -32.46 7.18 -15.39
CA LYS A 241 -33.69 7.87 -14.97
C LYS A 241 -33.77 9.31 -15.51
N TRP A 242 -32.62 9.95 -15.76
CA TRP A 242 -32.52 11.37 -16.11
C TRP A 242 -31.96 11.63 -17.53
N ALA A 243 -31.59 10.57 -18.26
CA ALA A 243 -31.31 10.59 -19.70
C ALA A 243 -32.62 10.52 -20.50
#